data_AF-A0A963IAA8-F1
#
_entry.id   AF-A0A963IAA8-F1
#
_cell.length_a   1.000
_cell.length_b   1.000
_cell.length_c   1.000
_cell.angle_alpha   90.00
_cell.angle_beta   90.00
_cell.angle_gamma   90.00
#
_symmetry.space_group_name_H-M   'P 1'
#
loop_
_entity.id
_entity.type
_entity.pdbx_description
1 polymer ?
#
loop_
_entity_poly.entity_id
_entity_poly.type
_entity_poly.pdbx_seq_one_letter_code
_entity_poly.pdbx_strand_id
1 'polypeptide(L)'
;MYRQLAAIGLFIVSFAAQGAGFPADVRSALEKARIPLSDVAIWVGQVDKKQPTLTHNPDTPMNPASVMKLVTAFAALDRLGPAYYWTTRLAMDGQIKGDTLEGNLYLIGGGDPVFTHADLWKLLRQLRGLGVARINGDIVLDDSALRLPAHDPAAFDAQPLRPYNAGPSGLMINFNALRLSFVPEPE
;
A
#
# COMPACT_ATOMS: atom_id res chain seq x y z
N MET A 1 42.17 61.67 43.83
CA MET A 1 42.34 61.63 42.36
C MET A 1 41.81 60.29 41.85
N TYR A 2 40.50 60.17 41.62
CA TYR A 2 39.84 58.93 41.19
C TYR A 2 39.75 58.92 39.65
N ARG A 3 40.42 57.98 38.97
CA ARG A 3 40.24 57.73 37.53
C ARG A 3 39.15 56.68 37.36
N GLN A 4 38.02 57.07 36.80
CA GLN A 4 36.96 56.15 36.40
C GLN A 4 37.37 55.44 35.11
N LEU A 5 37.32 54.10 35.13
CA LEU A 5 37.43 53.26 33.93
C LEU A 5 36.02 53.07 33.38
N ALA A 6 35.76 53.59 32.18
CA ALA A 6 34.52 53.35 31.44
C ALA A 6 34.62 51.99 30.72
N ALA A 7 33.79 51.03 31.11
CA ALA A 7 33.63 49.77 30.39
C ALA A 7 32.58 49.98 29.28
N ILE A 8 33.01 49.89 28.02
CA ILE A 8 32.12 49.88 26.86
C ILE A 8 31.62 48.45 26.67
N GLY A 9 30.37 48.19 27.06
CA GLY A 9 29.69 46.94 26.80
C GLY A 9 29.26 46.84 25.34
N LEU A 10 29.85 45.91 24.59
CA LEU A 10 29.45 45.60 23.22
C LEU A 10 28.19 44.72 23.26
N PHE A 11 27.03 45.31 22.98
CA PHE A 11 25.78 44.56 22.81
C PHE A 11 25.82 43.82 21.47
N ILE A 12 25.94 42.49 21.50
CA ILE A 12 25.70 41.64 20.33
C ILE A 12 24.18 41.52 20.18
N VAL A 13 23.60 42.27 19.25
CA VAL A 13 22.22 42.07 18.81
C VAL A 13 22.20 40.82 17.93
N SER A 14 21.73 39.70 18.47
CA SER A 14 21.43 38.52 17.67
C SER A 14 20.15 38.79 16.86
N PHE A 15 20.30 39.01 15.55
CA PHE A 15 19.17 38.90 14.63
C PHE A 15 18.80 37.42 14.54
N ALA A 16 17.78 37.01 15.27
CA ALA A 16 17.08 35.77 14.96
C ALA A 16 16.49 35.94 13.55
N ALA A 17 16.98 35.15 12.59
CA ALA A 17 16.33 35.03 11.29
C ALA A 17 14.90 34.55 11.54
N GLN A 18 13.93 35.45 11.38
CA GLN A 18 12.53 35.08 11.31
C GLN A 18 12.40 34.26 10.02
N GLY A 19 12.39 32.94 10.16
CA GLY A 19 11.97 32.06 9.07
C GLY A 19 10.65 32.59 8.53
N ALA A 20 10.49 32.59 7.20
CA ALA A 20 9.27 33.04 6.56
C ALA A 20 8.07 32.44 7.31
N GLY A 21 7.26 33.29 7.93
CA GLY A 21 6.12 32.86 8.72
C GLY A 21 5.19 31.99 7.88
N PHE A 22 4.37 31.16 8.54
CA PHE A 22 3.39 30.31 7.88
C PHE A 22 2.62 31.10 6.80
N PRO A 23 2.60 30.65 5.52
CA PRO A 23 2.10 31.47 4.42
C PRO A 23 0.68 31.99 4.67
N ALA A 24 0.48 33.30 4.53
CA ALA A 24 -0.79 33.96 4.84
C ALA A 24 -1.95 33.41 4.00
N ASP A 25 -1.72 33.09 2.73
CA ASP A 25 -2.73 32.50 1.86
C ASP A 25 -3.16 31.11 2.31
N VAL A 26 -2.21 30.29 2.78
CA VAL A 26 -2.49 28.95 3.33
C VAL A 26 -3.27 29.08 4.63
N ARG A 27 -2.90 30.03 5.51
CA ARG A 27 -3.65 30.30 6.74
C ARG A 27 -5.08 30.72 6.43
N SER A 28 -5.25 31.67 5.50
CA SER A 28 -6.57 32.14 5.07
C SER A 28 -7.42 31.01 4.48
N ALA A 29 -6.81 30.10 3.70
CA ALA A 29 -7.49 28.94 3.15
C ALA A 29 -7.95 27.97 4.25
N LEU A 30 -7.09 27.68 5.23
CA LEU A 30 -7.42 26.82 6.37
C LEU A 30 -8.53 27.42 7.23
N GLU A 31 -8.46 28.72 7.51
CA GLU A 31 -9.50 29.45 8.25
C GLU A 31 -10.86 29.41 7.52
N LYS A 32 -10.87 29.66 6.20
CA LYS A 32 -12.07 29.53 5.36
C LYS A 32 -12.63 28.10 5.37
N ALA A 33 -11.76 27.09 5.37
CA ALA A 33 -12.12 25.69 5.49
C ALA A 33 -12.49 25.26 6.92
N ARG A 34 -12.36 26.15 7.91
CA ARG A 34 -12.57 25.88 9.35
C ARG A 34 -11.67 24.76 9.88
N ILE A 35 -10.44 24.69 9.38
CA ILE A 35 -9.42 23.72 9.81
C ILE A 35 -8.48 24.41 10.80
N PRO A 36 -8.46 24.02 12.08
CA PRO A 36 -7.52 24.57 13.05
C PRO A 36 -6.07 24.29 12.65
N LEU A 37 -5.17 25.25 12.87
CA LEU A 37 -3.74 25.02 12.62
C LEU A 37 -3.16 23.91 13.50
N SER A 38 -3.74 23.62 14.66
CA SER A 38 -3.33 22.48 15.50
C SER A 38 -3.48 21.13 14.79
N ASP A 39 -4.41 21.04 13.84
CA ASP A 39 -4.81 19.78 13.18
C ASP A 39 -4.06 19.58 11.85
N VAL A 40 -3.10 20.45 11.57
CA VAL A 40 -2.30 20.45 10.35
C VAL A 40 -0.84 20.24 10.72
N ALA A 41 -0.18 19.32 10.02
CA ALA A 41 1.26 19.14 10.03
C ALA A 41 1.80 19.36 8.62
N ILE A 42 2.81 20.22 8.48
CA ILE A 42 3.44 20.57 7.20
C ILE A 42 4.95 20.47 7.36
N TRP A 43 5.59 19.82 6.40
CA TRP A 43 7.02 19.85 6.18
C TRP A 43 7.26 20.07 4.70
N VAL A 44 8.01 21.13 4.36
CA VAL A 44 8.40 21.45 2.99
C VAL A 44 9.89 21.68 2.99
N GLY A 45 10.62 20.90 2.19
CA GLY A 45 12.06 21.02 2.03
C GLY A 45 12.47 20.65 0.62
N GLN A 46 13.65 21.11 0.23
CA GLN A 46 14.31 20.62 -0.97
C GLN A 46 14.86 19.21 -0.67
N VAL A 47 14.74 18.28 -1.62
CA VAL A 47 15.09 16.86 -1.43
C VAL A 47 16.53 16.67 -0.90
N ASP A 48 17.47 17.48 -1.38
CA ASP A 48 18.90 17.34 -1.03
C ASP A 48 19.34 18.26 0.13
N LYS A 49 18.42 19.00 0.76
CA LYS A 49 18.76 19.92 1.86
C LYS A 49 18.22 19.41 3.19
N LYS A 50 19.08 19.43 4.21
CA LYS A 50 18.72 19.05 5.59
C LYS A 50 17.75 20.03 6.26
N GLN A 51 17.76 21.29 5.84
CA GLN A 51 16.93 22.32 6.45
C GLN A 51 15.65 22.51 5.63
N PRO A 52 14.45 22.33 6.24
CA PRO A 52 13.20 22.61 5.58
C PRO A 52 13.02 24.11 5.35
N THR A 53 12.33 24.45 4.27
CA THR A 53 11.90 25.81 3.96
C THR A 53 10.67 26.21 4.78
N LEU A 54 9.81 25.26 5.14
CA LEU A 54 8.64 25.47 5.98
C LEU A 54 8.39 24.24 6.85
N THR A 55 8.14 24.47 8.14
CA THR A 55 7.65 23.44 9.07
C THR A 55 6.51 24.01 9.91
N HIS A 56 5.52 23.18 10.17
CA HIS A 56 4.42 23.46 11.09
C HIS A 56 3.99 22.13 11.71
N ASN A 57 4.03 22.00 13.03
CA ASN A 57 3.75 20.76 13.76
C ASN A 57 4.44 19.49 13.16
N PRO A 58 5.75 19.54 12.82
CA PRO A 58 6.39 18.46 12.05
C PRO A 58 6.47 17.12 12.80
N ASP A 59 6.48 17.16 14.14
CA ASP A 59 6.60 15.97 14.99
C ASP A 59 5.26 15.50 15.56
N THR A 60 4.15 16.15 15.19
CA THR A 60 2.82 15.78 15.66
C THR A 60 2.31 14.57 14.87
N PRO A 61 1.95 13.44 15.54
CA PRO A 61 1.37 12.29 14.87
C PRO A 61 0.02 12.64 14.23
N MET A 62 -0.13 12.34 12.94
CA MET A 62 -1.36 12.56 12.17
C MET A 62 -1.81 11.25 11.53
N ASN A 63 -3.11 11.13 11.22
CA ASN A 63 -3.59 10.03 10.38
C ASN A 63 -3.14 10.28 8.93
N PRO A 64 -2.22 9.46 8.36
CA PRO A 64 -1.73 9.69 7.00
C PRO A 64 -2.73 9.24 5.94
N ALA A 65 -3.79 8.50 6.32
CA ALA A 65 -4.67 7.79 5.40
C ALA A 65 -3.85 7.04 4.34
N SER A 66 -4.19 7.19 3.06
CA SER A 66 -3.47 6.54 1.96
C SER A 66 -2.03 7.03 1.74
N VAL A 67 -1.59 8.12 2.37
CA VAL A 67 -0.16 8.53 2.33
C VAL A 67 0.72 7.47 3.00
N MET A 68 0.16 6.62 3.89
CA MET A 68 0.86 5.44 4.44
C MET A 68 1.46 4.53 3.35
N LYS A 69 0.87 4.51 2.15
CA LYS A 69 1.37 3.74 1.02
C LYS A 69 2.81 4.10 0.64
N LEU A 70 3.28 5.33 0.90
CA LEU A 70 4.68 5.70 0.65
C LEU A 70 5.65 4.89 1.53
N VAL A 71 5.33 4.73 2.81
CA VAL A 71 6.14 3.94 3.75
C VAL A 71 6.12 2.46 3.36
N THR A 72 4.92 1.93 3.06
CA THR A 72 4.79 0.54 2.62
C THR A 72 5.51 0.27 1.31
N ALA A 73 5.43 1.18 0.33
CA ALA A 73 6.10 1.04 -0.96
C ALA A 73 7.63 1.10 -0.80
N PHE A 74 8.13 2.02 0.04
CA PHE A 74 9.56 2.08 0.36
C PHE A 74 10.04 0.77 0.99
N ALA A 75 9.34 0.26 2.00
CA ALA A 75 9.69 -1.01 2.64
C ALA A 75 9.63 -2.19 1.67
N ALA A 76 8.64 -2.24 0.79
CA ALA A 76 8.55 -3.28 -0.23
C ALA A 76 9.73 -3.22 -1.22
N LEU A 77 10.10 -2.04 -1.70
CA LEU A 77 11.24 -1.85 -2.60
C LEU A 77 12.57 -2.20 -1.93
N ASP A 78 12.76 -1.80 -0.67
CA ASP A 78 13.96 -2.12 0.11
C ASP A 78 14.12 -3.63 0.36
N ARG A 79 13.01 -4.32 0.69
CA ARG A 79 13.04 -5.73 1.07
C ARG A 79 12.97 -6.70 -0.10
N LEU A 80 12.14 -6.40 -1.10
CA LEU A 80 11.91 -7.29 -2.24
C LEU A 80 12.80 -6.93 -3.43
N GLY A 81 13.20 -5.65 -3.54
CA GLY A 81 13.86 -5.12 -4.71
C GLY A 81 12.87 -4.76 -5.84
N PRO A 82 13.28 -3.90 -6.77
CA PRO A 82 12.41 -3.43 -7.87
C PRO A 82 12.12 -4.49 -8.93
N ALA A 83 12.88 -5.59 -8.95
CA ALA A 83 12.75 -6.69 -9.92
C ALA A 83 11.98 -7.90 -9.36
N TYR A 84 11.42 -7.78 -8.15
CA TYR A 84 10.63 -8.86 -7.57
C TYR A 84 9.37 -9.14 -8.40
N TYR A 85 9.08 -10.42 -8.59
CA TYR A 85 7.85 -10.88 -9.23
C TYR A 85 7.20 -11.96 -8.36
N TRP A 86 5.89 -11.88 -8.26
CA TRP A 86 5.09 -12.90 -7.58
C TRP A 86 5.01 -14.14 -8.46
N THR A 87 4.86 -15.31 -7.84
CA THR A 87 4.73 -16.58 -8.57
C THR A 87 3.47 -17.31 -8.13
N THR A 88 2.56 -17.54 -9.07
CA THR A 88 1.41 -18.44 -8.92
C THR A 88 1.61 -19.60 -9.88
N ARG A 89 1.47 -20.83 -9.39
CA ARG A 89 1.83 -22.03 -10.16
C ARG A 89 0.77 -23.12 -10.06
N LEU A 90 0.72 -23.95 -11.09
CA LEU A 90 0.09 -25.25 -11.02
C LEU A 90 1.11 -26.30 -10.58
N ALA A 91 0.69 -27.19 -9.69
CA ALA A 91 1.41 -28.42 -9.39
C ALA A 91 0.44 -29.59 -9.49
N MET A 92 0.95 -30.79 -9.69
CA MET A 92 0.15 -32.00 -9.76
C MET A 92 0.83 -33.09 -8.95
N ASP A 93 0.03 -33.91 -8.28
CA ASP A 93 0.49 -35.22 -7.84
C ASP A 93 0.00 -36.29 -8.83
N GLY A 94 0.65 -37.45 -8.82
CA GLY A 94 0.29 -38.54 -9.73
C GLY A 94 0.84 -38.41 -11.15
N GLN A 95 0.20 -39.12 -12.09
CA GLN A 95 0.70 -39.30 -13.45
C GLN A 95 -0.40 -39.06 -14.48
N ILE A 96 -0.01 -38.55 -15.65
CA ILE A 96 -0.91 -38.42 -16.79
C ILE A 96 -0.97 -39.76 -17.52
N LYS A 97 -2.15 -40.39 -17.56
CA LYS A 97 -2.43 -41.61 -18.33
C LYS A 97 -3.41 -41.28 -19.45
N GLY A 98 -2.94 -41.37 -20.69
CA GLY A 98 -3.71 -40.91 -21.85
C GLY A 98 -3.94 -39.40 -21.75
N ASP A 99 -5.20 -38.99 -21.58
CA ASP A 99 -5.64 -37.60 -21.42
C ASP A 99 -6.08 -37.27 -19.98
N THR A 100 -5.83 -38.17 -19.02
CA THR A 100 -6.34 -38.05 -17.65
C THR A 100 -5.18 -37.95 -16.67
N LEU A 101 -5.18 -36.91 -15.83
CA LEU A 101 -4.32 -36.84 -14.66
C LEU A 101 -4.89 -37.77 -13.58
N GLU A 102 -4.19 -38.84 -13.25
CA GLU A 102 -4.51 -39.75 -12.14
C GLU A 102 -3.88 -39.20 -10.85
N GLY A 103 -4.54 -38.22 -10.25
CA GLY A 103 -4.05 -37.46 -9.10
C GLY A 103 -4.70 -36.09 -8.99
N ASN A 104 -4.25 -35.32 -8.01
CA ASN A 104 -4.75 -34.00 -7.66
C ASN A 104 -4.03 -32.91 -8.46
N LEU A 105 -4.75 -31.82 -8.75
CA LEU A 105 -4.20 -30.59 -9.29
C LEU A 105 -4.22 -29.50 -8.21
N TYR A 106 -3.09 -28.86 -8.00
CA TYR A 106 -2.91 -27.78 -7.04
C TYR A 106 -2.76 -26.44 -7.77
N LEU A 107 -3.56 -25.45 -7.41
CA LEU A 107 -3.30 -24.04 -7.72
C LEU A 107 -2.67 -23.39 -6.50
N ILE A 108 -1.38 -23.13 -6.57
CA ILE A 108 -0.57 -22.65 -5.45
C ILE A 108 -0.28 -21.17 -5.65
N GLY A 109 -0.88 -20.34 -4.80
CA GLY A 109 -0.67 -18.89 -4.80
C GLY A 109 0.59 -18.50 -4.03
N GLY A 110 1.40 -17.62 -4.62
CA GLY A 110 2.59 -17.05 -3.98
C GLY A 110 2.38 -15.66 -3.40
N GLY A 111 1.13 -15.21 -3.22
CA GLY A 111 0.78 -13.87 -2.74
C GLY A 111 0.68 -12.83 -3.84
N ASP A 112 0.50 -13.22 -5.10
CA ASP A 112 0.37 -12.30 -6.23
C ASP A 112 -0.89 -11.41 -6.09
N PRO A 113 -0.75 -10.09 -5.85
CA PRO A 113 -1.88 -9.20 -5.62
C PRO A 113 -2.60 -8.83 -6.93
N VAL A 114 -2.05 -9.17 -8.09
CA VAL A 114 -2.56 -8.80 -9.42
C VAL A 114 -2.83 -10.01 -10.31
N PHE A 115 -2.82 -11.23 -9.76
CA PHE A 115 -3.15 -12.44 -10.52
C PHE A 115 -4.59 -12.38 -11.05
N THR A 116 -4.73 -12.48 -12.38
CA THR A 116 -6.02 -12.29 -13.05
C THR A 116 -6.62 -13.61 -13.57
N HIS A 117 -7.91 -13.57 -13.93
CA HIS A 117 -8.53 -14.66 -14.67
C HIS A 117 -7.78 -14.98 -15.98
N ALA A 118 -7.21 -13.97 -16.65
CA ALA A 118 -6.46 -14.21 -17.89
C ALA A 118 -5.17 -15.01 -17.62
N ASP A 119 -4.54 -14.81 -16.47
CA ASP A 119 -3.35 -15.55 -16.07
C ASP A 119 -3.70 -16.98 -15.65
N LEU A 120 -4.80 -17.16 -14.91
CA LEU A 120 -5.36 -18.49 -14.65
C LEU A 120 -5.65 -19.24 -15.96
N TRP A 121 -6.29 -18.58 -16.93
CA TRP A 121 -6.54 -19.18 -18.24
C TRP A 121 -5.25 -19.57 -18.98
N LYS A 122 -4.16 -18.80 -18.85
CA LYS A 122 -2.86 -19.19 -19.41
C LYS A 122 -2.33 -20.46 -18.75
N LEU A 123 -2.38 -20.55 -17.42
CA LEU A 123 -1.94 -21.74 -16.67
C LEU A 123 -2.76 -22.98 -17.07
N LEU A 124 -4.09 -22.85 -17.15
CA LEU A 124 -4.96 -23.94 -17.57
C LEU A 124 -4.71 -24.36 -19.02
N ARG A 125 -4.41 -23.41 -19.92
CA ARG A 125 -3.99 -23.74 -21.30
C ARG A 125 -2.66 -24.47 -21.35
N GLN A 126 -1.70 -24.11 -20.49
CA GLN A 126 -0.44 -24.86 -20.38
C GLN A 126 -0.70 -26.29 -19.92
N LEU A 127 -1.57 -26.49 -18.92
CA LEU A 127 -1.98 -27.83 -18.47
C LEU A 127 -2.64 -28.63 -19.59
N ARG A 128 -3.56 -28.02 -20.36
CA ARG A 128 -4.15 -28.64 -21.57
C ARG A 128 -3.08 -29.00 -22.60
N GLY A 129 -2.06 -28.16 -22.78
CA GLY A 129 -0.93 -28.40 -23.68
C GLY A 129 -0.05 -29.59 -23.28
N LEU A 130 -0.09 -29.99 -22.01
CA LEU A 130 0.54 -31.23 -21.51
C LEU A 130 -0.30 -32.49 -21.79
N GLY A 131 -1.44 -32.36 -22.48
CA GLY A 131 -2.33 -33.48 -22.82
C GLY A 131 -3.40 -33.78 -21.78
N VAL A 132 -3.43 -33.04 -20.65
CA VAL A 132 -4.44 -33.23 -19.61
C VAL A 132 -5.79 -32.69 -20.09
N ALA A 133 -6.78 -33.57 -20.19
CA ALA A 133 -8.17 -33.24 -20.49
C ALA A 133 -9.13 -33.56 -19.35
N ARG A 134 -8.78 -34.51 -18.48
CA ARG A 134 -9.52 -34.91 -17.29
C ARG A 134 -8.59 -34.93 -16.08
N ILE A 135 -9.15 -34.67 -14.91
CA ILE A 135 -8.47 -34.79 -13.61
C ILE A 135 -9.28 -35.83 -12.83
N ASN A 136 -8.63 -36.92 -12.43
CA ASN A 136 -9.19 -37.97 -11.59
C ASN A 136 -8.62 -37.83 -10.17
N GLY A 137 -9.04 -36.76 -9.50
CA GLY A 137 -8.59 -36.34 -8.19
C GLY A 137 -9.17 -34.96 -7.87
N ASP A 138 -8.70 -34.36 -6.78
CA ASP A 138 -9.17 -33.07 -6.31
C ASP A 138 -8.47 -31.90 -7.02
N ILE A 139 -9.16 -30.77 -7.06
CA ILE A 139 -8.54 -29.47 -7.36
C ILE A 139 -8.36 -28.75 -6.03
N VAL A 140 -7.10 -28.57 -5.64
CA VAL A 140 -6.72 -28.00 -4.35
C VAL A 140 -6.24 -26.57 -4.54
N LEU A 141 -6.83 -25.63 -3.80
CA LEU A 141 -6.41 -24.23 -3.76
C LEU A 141 -5.50 -24.04 -2.54
N ASP A 142 -4.25 -23.65 -2.77
CA ASP A 142 -3.26 -23.43 -1.71
C ASP A 142 -2.94 -21.94 -1.61
N ASP A 143 -3.38 -21.32 -0.53
CA ASP A 143 -3.13 -19.93 -0.16
C ASP A 143 -2.15 -19.77 1.01
N SER A 144 -1.44 -20.85 1.37
CA SER A 144 -0.61 -20.93 2.58
C SER A 144 0.65 -20.05 2.55
N ALA A 145 0.97 -19.42 1.42
CA ALA A 145 2.07 -18.48 1.27
C ALA A 145 1.97 -17.29 2.23
N LEU A 146 0.75 -16.88 2.58
CA LEU A 146 0.48 -15.84 3.57
C LEU A 146 -0.28 -16.42 4.76
N ARG A 147 0.39 -16.55 5.90
CA ARG A 147 -0.25 -16.95 7.17
C ARG A 147 -0.59 -15.71 7.97
N LEU A 148 -1.76 -15.14 7.69
CA LEU A 148 -2.23 -13.91 8.31
C LEU A 148 -3.28 -14.21 9.38
N PRO A 149 -3.43 -13.33 10.39
CA PRO A 149 -4.57 -13.38 11.29
C PRO A 149 -5.90 -13.29 10.53
N ALA A 150 -6.98 -13.75 11.17
CA ALA A 150 -8.33 -13.60 10.61
C ALA A 150 -8.62 -12.11 10.30
N HIS A 151 -9.12 -11.85 9.09
CA HIS A 151 -9.47 -10.51 8.64
C HIS A 151 -10.98 -10.30 8.71
N ASP A 152 -11.41 -9.25 9.42
CA ASP A 152 -12.80 -8.79 9.41
C ASP A 152 -12.93 -7.61 8.44
N PRO A 153 -13.60 -7.80 7.27
CA PRO A 153 -13.76 -6.74 6.29
C PRO A 153 -14.67 -5.59 6.76
N ALA A 154 -15.43 -5.76 7.85
CA ALA A 154 -16.26 -4.71 8.42
C ALA A 154 -15.54 -3.84 9.46
N ALA A 155 -14.36 -4.25 9.95
CA ALA A 155 -13.72 -3.62 11.10
C ALA A 155 -13.29 -2.15 10.88
N PHE A 156 -13.06 -1.74 9.64
CA PHE A 156 -12.59 -0.39 9.32
C PHE A 156 -13.72 0.65 9.26
N ASP A 157 -14.78 0.38 8.50
CA ASP A 157 -15.83 1.35 8.19
C ASP A 157 -17.24 0.72 8.10
N ALA A 158 -17.40 -0.52 8.56
CA ALA A 158 -18.63 -1.30 8.45
C ALA A 158 -19.13 -1.50 7.00
N GLN A 159 -18.27 -1.38 5.99
CA GLN A 159 -18.61 -1.63 4.59
C GLN A 159 -17.93 -2.91 4.05
N PRO A 160 -18.32 -4.12 4.51
CA PRO A 160 -17.59 -5.35 4.22
C PRO A 160 -17.56 -5.75 2.73
N LEU A 161 -18.48 -5.21 1.92
CA LEU A 161 -18.57 -5.51 0.49
C LEU A 161 -17.76 -4.57 -0.40
N ARG A 162 -17.07 -3.57 0.18
CA ARG A 162 -16.25 -2.64 -0.60
C ARG A 162 -14.94 -3.33 -1.00
N PRO A 163 -14.54 -3.26 -2.29
CA PRO A 163 -13.30 -3.92 -2.73
C PRO A 163 -12.04 -3.48 -1.98
N TYR A 164 -11.99 -2.26 -1.46
CA TYR A 164 -10.85 -1.77 -0.67
C TYR A 164 -10.75 -2.41 0.73
N ASN A 165 -11.80 -3.10 1.19
CA ASN A 165 -11.82 -3.85 2.45
C ASN A 165 -11.52 -5.35 2.24
N ALA A 166 -11.25 -5.78 1.00
CA ALA A 166 -10.83 -7.15 0.72
C ALA A 166 -9.53 -7.47 1.45
N GLY A 167 -9.54 -8.58 2.21
CA GLY A 167 -8.37 -9.05 2.94
C GLY A 167 -7.31 -9.62 2.01
N PRO A 168 -6.02 -9.50 2.36
CA PRO A 168 -4.93 -10.20 1.67
C PRO A 168 -5.05 -11.73 1.86
N SER A 169 -4.68 -12.50 0.84
CA SER A 169 -4.56 -13.96 0.87
C SER A 169 -3.38 -14.40 -0.01
N GLY A 170 -2.78 -15.56 0.28
CA GLY A 170 -1.73 -16.12 -0.57
C GLY A 170 -2.21 -16.46 -1.98
N LEU A 171 -3.52 -16.66 -2.18
CA LEU A 171 -4.13 -16.89 -3.47
C LEU A 171 -5.32 -15.93 -3.68
N MET A 172 -5.07 -14.83 -4.39
CA MET A 172 -6.11 -13.89 -4.81
C MET A 172 -6.29 -13.97 -6.32
N ILE A 173 -7.55 -13.90 -6.78
CA ILE A 173 -7.88 -13.79 -8.21
C ILE A 173 -8.65 -12.49 -8.38
N ASN A 174 -8.22 -11.64 -9.33
CA ASN A 174 -8.86 -10.35 -9.61
C ASN A 174 -9.08 -9.50 -8.34
N PHE A 175 -8.04 -9.33 -7.53
CA PHE A 175 -8.10 -8.55 -6.28
C PHE A 175 -9.12 -9.10 -5.26
N ASN A 176 -9.54 -10.35 -5.41
CA ASN A 176 -10.62 -10.96 -4.63
C ASN A 176 -11.94 -10.15 -4.68
N ALA A 177 -12.22 -9.58 -5.86
CA ALA A 177 -13.38 -8.75 -6.11
C ALA A 177 -14.16 -9.23 -7.35
N LEU A 178 -15.48 -9.16 -7.26
CA LEU A 178 -16.39 -9.47 -8.36
C LEU A 178 -17.05 -8.19 -8.86
N ARG A 179 -17.11 -8.03 -10.19
CA ARG A 179 -17.90 -6.98 -10.82
C ARG A 179 -19.27 -7.56 -11.17
N LEU A 180 -20.31 -6.98 -10.60
CA LEU A 180 -21.69 -7.29 -10.94
C LEU A 180 -22.25 -6.18 -11.84
N SER A 181 -22.89 -6.57 -12.94
CA SER A 181 -23.58 -5.66 -13.86
C SER A 181 -25.02 -6.11 -13.98
N PHE A 182 -25.94 -5.17 -13.74
CA PHE A 182 -27.38 -5.42 -13.80
C PHE A 182 -27.94 -4.66 -14.99
N VAL A 183 -28.65 -5.38 -15.87
CA VAL A 183 -29.36 -4.80 -17.01
C VAL A 183 -30.83 -5.14 -16.80
N PRO A 184 -31.73 -4.13 -16.72
CA PRO A 184 -33.15 -4.40 -16.62
C PRO A 184 -33.64 -5.02 -17.93
N GLU A 185 -34.55 -5.99 -17.84
CA GLU A 185 -35.25 -6.48 -19.03
C GLU A 185 -36.15 -5.37 -19.59
N PRO A 186 -36.21 -5.18 -20.92
CA PRO A 186 -37.21 -4.31 -21.54
C PRO A 186 -38.61 -4.87 -21.29
N GLU A 187 -39.57 -3.99 -21.02
CA GLU A 187 -41.01 -4.31 -20.99
C GLU A 187 -41.53 -4.83 -22.34
#